data_AF-A0A955WPJ7-F1
#
_entry.id   AF-A0A955WPJ7-F1
#
_cell.length_a   1.000
_cell.length_b   1.000
_cell.length_c   1.000
_cell.angle_alpha   90.00
_cell.angle_beta   90.00
_cell.angle_gamma   90.00
#
_symmetry.space_group_name_H-M   'P 1'
#
loop_
_entity.id
_entity.type
_entity.pdbx_description
1 polymer ?
#
loop_
_entity_poly.entity_id
_entity_poly.type
_entity_poly.pdbx_seq_one_letter_code
_entity_poly.pdbx_strand_id
1 'polypeptide(L)'
;MADKKSWRDIDRKRDQSAHRREAPTGGRAPRVESATAAYKRSLDAFFDRGVVPDHLKDKLPAGTDGGPSERQKLIREIRAAKTGKDVEKALDRLIADFGMPDDMEILLRALEHSKDAVLAEVLAKIETYVDSGQQVPKKKLFAERLKGLEFTSFDPRVQRRAAALAARLR
;
A
#
# COMPACT_ATOMS: atom_id res chain seq x y z
N MET A 1 37.72 51.05 13.46
CA MET A 1 37.33 49.63 13.51
C MET A 1 35.82 49.59 13.71
N ALA A 2 35.04 49.24 12.68
CA ALA A 2 33.57 49.25 12.76
C ALA A 2 33.07 47.92 13.34
N ASP A 3 32.44 47.98 14.51
CA ASP A 3 31.82 46.81 15.16
C ASP A 3 30.67 46.26 14.31
N LYS A 4 30.84 45.04 13.81
CA LYS A 4 29.83 44.36 13.01
C LYS A 4 28.77 43.80 13.95
N LYS A 5 27.55 44.31 13.81
CA LYS A 5 26.38 43.89 14.58
C LYS A 5 26.14 42.38 14.41
N SER A 6 26.13 41.66 15.52
CA SER A 6 25.87 40.22 15.54
C SER A 6 24.43 39.94 15.14
N TRP A 7 24.23 38.87 14.35
CA TRP A 7 22.92 38.40 13.92
C TRP A 7 21.95 38.18 15.10
N ARG A 8 22.46 37.84 16.28
CA ARG A 8 21.67 37.69 17.51
C ARG A 8 21.02 39.00 17.98
N ASP A 9 21.61 40.15 17.70
CA ASP A 9 21.05 41.45 18.08
C ASP A 9 20.01 41.96 17.09
N ILE A 10 20.06 41.47 15.84
CA ILE A 10 19.03 41.74 14.83
C ILE A 10 17.75 40.96 15.19
N ASP A 11 17.90 39.70 15.62
CA ASP A 11 16.78 38.84 15.99
C ASP A 11 16.08 39.32 17.27
N ARG A 12 16.87 39.74 18.28
CA ARG A 12 16.33 40.31 19.52
C ARG A 12 15.49 41.56 19.29
N LYS A 13 15.85 42.39 18.30
CA LYS A 13 15.06 43.59 17.95
C LYS A 13 13.77 43.27 17.19
N ARG A 14 13.73 42.15 16.47
CA ARG A 14 12.56 41.70 15.71
C ARG A 14 11.44 41.18 16.62
N ASP A 15 11.79 40.54 17.73
CA ASP A 15 10.81 40.05 18.71
C ASP A 15 10.20 41.15 19.59
N GLN A 16 10.82 42.34 19.66
CA GLN A 16 10.37 43.44 20.51
C GLN A 16 9.45 44.45 19.82
N SER A 17 9.13 44.30 18.52
CA SER A 17 8.16 45.17 17.86
C SER A 17 6.73 44.80 18.23
N ALA A 18 6.24 45.46 19.28
CA ALA A 18 4.88 45.45 19.77
C ALA A 18 3.91 46.12 18.79
N HIS A 19 3.17 45.31 18.02
CA HIS A 19 1.82 45.66 17.57
C HIS A 19 0.84 44.65 18.15
N ARG A 20 0.50 44.85 19.42
CA ARG A 20 -0.63 44.20 20.10
C ARG A 20 -1.92 44.80 19.54
N ARG A 21 -2.46 44.22 18.47
CA ARG A 21 -3.89 44.29 18.16
C ARG A 21 -4.53 43.06 18.79
N GLU A 22 -5.45 43.27 19.73
CA GLU A 22 -6.24 42.21 20.32
C GLU A 22 -7.05 41.51 19.22
N ALA A 23 -6.66 40.27 18.90
CA ALA A 23 -7.40 39.41 17.98
C ALA A 23 -8.32 38.50 18.81
N PRO A 24 -9.59 38.32 18.41
CA PRO A 24 -10.52 37.49 19.14
C PRO A 24 -10.10 36.01 19.09
N THR A 25 -10.39 35.37 20.20
CA THR A 25 -10.16 33.99 20.61
C THR A 25 -10.32 32.96 19.49
N GLY A 26 -9.22 32.30 19.14
CA GLY A 26 -9.17 30.82 19.12
C GLY A 26 -10.03 30.05 18.12
N GLY A 27 -10.20 30.51 16.89
CA GLY A 27 -10.54 29.62 15.77
C GLY A 27 -9.26 29.09 15.14
N ARG A 28 -8.89 27.83 15.36
CA ARG A 28 -7.77 27.19 14.64
C ARG A 28 -8.15 27.16 13.16
N ALA A 29 -7.59 28.09 12.37
CA ALA A 29 -7.82 28.14 10.94
C ALA A 29 -7.55 26.76 10.34
N PRO A 30 -8.45 26.21 9.50
CA PRO A 30 -8.22 24.91 8.89
C PRO A 30 -6.92 24.97 8.10
N ARG A 31 -6.04 24.00 8.35
CA ARG A 31 -4.75 23.89 7.63
C ARG A 31 -5.08 23.85 6.14
N VAL A 32 -4.76 24.93 5.43
CA VAL A 32 -4.96 25.02 3.98
C VAL A 32 -4.15 23.90 3.37
N GLU A 33 -4.86 22.90 2.85
CA GLU A 33 -4.22 21.75 2.25
C GLU A 33 -3.51 22.20 0.98
N SER A 34 -2.25 21.81 0.81
CA SER A 34 -1.56 22.12 -0.43
C SER A 34 -2.31 21.46 -1.59
N ALA A 35 -2.37 22.13 -2.74
CA ALA A 35 -3.02 21.58 -3.94
C ALA A 35 -2.50 20.17 -4.31
N THR A 36 -1.24 19.88 -3.96
CA THR A 36 -0.63 18.55 -4.10
C THR A 36 -1.24 17.49 -3.19
N ALA A 37 -1.63 17.83 -1.96
CA ALA A 37 -2.26 16.90 -1.03
C ALA A 37 -3.72 16.62 -1.41
N ALA A 38 -4.44 17.65 -1.86
CA ALA A 38 -5.79 17.49 -2.42
C ALA A 38 -5.77 16.61 -3.69
N TYR A 39 -4.80 16.82 -4.59
CA TYR A 39 -4.63 15.98 -5.78
C TYR A 39 -4.33 14.52 -5.43
N LYS A 40 -3.41 14.27 -4.48
CA LYS A 40 -3.12 12.91 -3.99
C LYS A 40 -4.37 12.22 -3.45
N ARG A 41 -5.16 12.88 -2.61
CA ARG A 41 -6.43 12.31 -2.11
C ARG A 41 -7.42 12.02 -3.22
N SER A 42 -7.47 12.85 -4.26
CA SER A 42 -8.36 12.61 -5.40
C SER A 42 -7.94 11.38 -6.21
N LEU A 43 -6.63 11.14 -6.35
CA LEU A 43 -6.10 9.92 -6.98
C LEU A 43 -6.32 8.70 -6.10
N ASP A 44 -6.06 8.81 -4.79
CA ASP A 44 -6.32 7.72 -3.85
C ASP A 44 -7.82 7.36 -3.87
N ALA A 45 -8.72 8.35 -3.87
CA ALA A 45 -10.16 8.11 -3.99
C ALA A 45 -10.55 7.49 -5.35
N PHE A 46 -9.86 7.85 -6.43
CA PHE A 46 -10.07 7.22 -7.73
C PHE A 46 -9.72 5.74 -7.71
N PHE A 47 -8.53 5.37 -7.22
CA PHE A 47 -8.10 3.97 -7.20
C PHE A 47 -8.77 3.14 -6.09
N ASP A 48 -9.02 3.73 -4.92
CA ASP A 48 -9.60 3.06 -3.75
C ASP A 48 -11.11 3.14 -3.67
N ARG A 49 -11.78 4.03 -4.43
CA ARG A 49 -13.25 4.11 -4.41
C ARG A 49 -13.88 4.12 -5.80
N GLY A 50 -13.08 4.19 -6.87
CA GLY A 50 -13.58 4.31 -8.24
C GLY A 50 -14.14 5.69 -8.56
N VAL A 51 -13.94 6.68 -7.69
CA VAL A 51 -14.47 8.04 -7.87
C VAL A 51 -13.60 8.76 -8.87
N VAL A 52 -14.08 8.89 -10.11
CA VAL A 52 -13.36 9.62 -11.17
C VAL A 52 -13.34 11.12 -10.84
N PRO A 53 -12.15 11.72 -10.59
CA PRO A 53 -12.03 13.15 -10.39
C PRO A 53 -12.40 13.90 -11.67
N ASP A 54 -13.04 15.06 -11.54
CA ASP A 54 -13.54 15.83 -12.68
C ASP A 54 -12.47 16.11 -13.74
N HIS A 55 -11.24 16.36 -13.32
CA HIS A 55 -10.10 16.65 -14.19
C HIS A 55 -9.53 15.41 -14.94
N LEU A 56 -10.01 14.20 -14.62
CA LEU A 56 -9.63 12.95 -15.29
C LEU A 56 -10.75 12.38 -16.17
N LYS A 57 -11.97 12.91 -16.08
CA LYS A 57 -13.14 12.42 -16.86
C LYS A 57 -12.88 12.44 -18.37
N ASP A 58 -12.24 13.50 -18.86
CA ASP A 58 -11.96 13.67 -20.30
C ASP A 58 -10.74 12.87 -20.79
N LYS A 59 -9.93 12.34 -19.87
CA LYS A 59 -8.70 11.60 -20.19
C LYS A 59 -8.85 10.09 -20.09
N LEU A 60 -9.97 9.61 -19.55
CA LEU A 60 -10.22 8.19 -19.41
C LEU A 60 -10.89 7.62 -20.67
N PRO A 61 -10.55 6.39 -21.06
CA PRO A 61 -11.22 5.72 -22.17
C PRO A 61 -12.71 5.55 -21.88
N ALA A 62 -13.56 5.68 -22.91
CA ALA A 62 -15.00 5.49 -22.80
C ALA A 62 -15.31 4.09 -22.22
N GLY A 63 -16.06 4.04 -21.12
CA GLY A 63 -16.40 2.81 -20.39
C GLY A 63 -15.80 2.68 -18.97
N THR A 64 -15.01 3.64 -18.51
CA THR A 64 -14.71 3.78 -17.07
C THR A 64 -15.88 4.45 -16.36
N ASP A 65 -16.97 3.69 -16.20
CA ASP A 65 -18.08 4.09 -15.35
C ASP A 65 -17.56 4.21 -13.92
N GLY A 66 -17.89 5.30 -13.22
CA GLY A 66 -17.29 5.76 -11.97
C GLY A 66 -17.52 4.87 -10.74
N GLY A 67 -17.08 3.62 -10.82
CA GLY A 67 -17.07 2.63 -9.75
C GLY A 67 -15.79 1.79 -9.81
N PRO A 68 -15.46 1.09 -8.71
CA PRO A 68 -14.32 0.20 -8.70
C PRO A 68 -14.52 -0.92 -9.72
N SER A 69 -13.51 -1.15 -10.56
CA SER A 69 -13.49 -2.28 -11.50
C SER A 69 -13.71 -3.60 -10.75
N GLU A 70 -14.23 -4.62 -11.44
CA GLU A 70 -14.49 -5.92 -10.80
C GLU A 70 -13.22 -6.52 -10.17
N ARG A 71 -12.07 -6.35 -10.84
CA ARG A 71 -10.75 -6.66 -10.29
C ARG A 71 -10.47 -5.95 -8.95
N GLN A 72 -10.78 -4.66 -8.85
CA GLN A 72 -10.58 -3.90 -7.60
C GLN A 72 -11.53 -4.36 -6.49
N LYS A 73 -12.77 -4.74 -6.82
CA LYS A 73 -13.70 -5.30 -5.83
C LYS A 73 -13.17 -6.60 -5.24
N LEU A 74 -12.70 -7.52 -6.09
CA LEU A 74 -12.10 -8.78 -5.65
C LEU A 74 -10.85 -8.57 -4.80
N ILE A 75 -9.97 -7.64 -5.19
CA ILE A 75 -8.79 -7.27 -4.38
C ILE A 75 -9.20 -6.74 -3.00
N ARG A 76 -10.25 -5.91 -2.93
CA ARG A 76 -10.77 -5.42 -1.64
C ARG A 76 -11.39 -6.54 -0.81
N GLU A 77 -12.12 -7.44 -1.44
CA GLU A 77 -12.69 -8.62 -0.79
C GLU A 77 -11.59 -9.47 -0.14
N ILE A 78 -10.51 -9.75 -0.86
CA ILE A 78 -9.34 -10.49 -0.33
C ILE A 78 -8.70 -9.75 0.86
N ARG A 79 -8.55 -8.43 0.79
CA ARG A 79 -7.96 -7.63 1.88
C ARG A 79 -8.86 -7.59 3.12
N ALA A 80 -10.17 -7.49 2.92
CA ALA A 80 -11.17 -7.39 3.99
C ALA A 80 -11.55 -8.75 4.60
N ALA A 81 -11.23 -9.85 3.91
CA ALA A 81 -11.53 -11.20 4.35
C ALA A 81 -10.91 -11.50 5.73
N LYS A 82 -11.77 -12.02 6.61
CA LYS A 82 -11.42 -12.38 8.00
C LYS A 82 -11.02 -13.85 8.12
N THR A 83 -11.51 -14.69 7.22
CA THR A 83 -11.26 -16.13 7.22
C THR A 83 -10.47 -16.56 5.99
N GLY A 84 -9.64 -17.60 6.12
CA GLY A 84 -8.87 -18.15 5.00
C GLY A 84 -9.77 -18.64 3.86
N LYS A 85 -10.94 -19.21 4.16
CA LYS A 85 -11.91 -19.65 3.13
C LYS A 85 -12.46 -18.50 2.29
N ASP A 86 -12.71 -17.34 2.90
CA ASP A 86 -13.16 -16.16 2.17
C ASP A 86 -12.05 -15.63 1.25
N VAL A 87 -10.79 -15.65 1.74
CA VAL A 87 -9.61 -15.31 0.93
C VAL A 87 -9.50 -16.24 -0.28
N GLU A 88 -9.57 -17.55 -0.07
CA GLU A 88 -9.49 -18.55 -1.15
C GLU A 88 -10.55 -18.31 -2.21
N LYS A 89 -11.81 -18.14 -1.81
CA LYS A 89 -12.92 -17.94 -2.75
C LYS A 89 -12.76 -16.67 -3.58
N ALA A 90 -12.36 -15.57 -2.95
CA ALA A 90 -12.15 -14.30 -3.64
C ALA A 90 -10.90 -14.34 -4.54
N LEU A 91 -9.84 -15.04 -4.10
CA LEU A 91 -8.62 -15.22 -4.87
C LEU A 91 -8.84 -16.12 -6.09
N ASP A 92 -9.56 -17.24 -5.94
CA ASP A 92 -9.92 -18.14 -7.05
C ASP A 92 -10.65 -17.37 -8.16
N ARG A 93 -11.61 -16.50 -7.80
CA ARG A 93 -12.32 -15.62 -8.75
C ARG A 93 -11.38 -14.63 -9.42
N LEU A 94 -10.50 -13.99 -8.63
CA LEU A 94 -9.54 -13.03 -9.16
C LEU A 94 -8.60 -13.69 -10.18
N ILE A 95 -8.10 -14.89 -9.87
CA ILE A 95 -7.20 -15.64 -10.74
C ILE A 95 -7.93 -16.08 -12.02
N ALA A 96 -9.17 -16.55 -11.91
CA ALA A 96 -9.96 -17.00 -13.06
C ALA A 96 -10.19 -15.88 -14.10
N ASP A 97 -10.54 -14.68 -13.63
CA ASP A 97 -10.93 -13.57 -14.52
C ASP A 97 -9.75 -12.66 -14.90
N PHE A 98 -8.75 -12.51 -14.01
CA PHE A 98 -7.70 -11.50 -14.15
C PHE A 98 -6.26 -12.03 -13.96
N GLY A 99 -6.10 -13.32 -13.62
CA GLY A 99 -4.81 -13.94 -13.34
C GLY A 99 -4.24 -13.59 -11.95
N MET A 100 -3.07 -14.16 -11.65
CA MET A 100 -2.38 -13.99 -10.37
C MET A 100 -1.92 -12.54 -10.17
N PRO A 101 -2.30 -11.86 -9.07
CA PRO A 101 -1.86 -10.50 -8.78
C PRO A 101 -0.38 -10.43 -8.36
N ASP A 102 0.27 -9.30 -8.69
CA ASP A 102 1.66 -9.00 -8.28
C ASP A 102 1.74 -8.19 -6.96
N ASP A 103 0.62 -7.96 -6.29
CA ASP A 103 0.55 -7.21 -5.04
C ASP A 103 1.04 -8.09 -3.87
N MET A 104 2.10 -7.66 -3.19
CA MET A 104 2.70 -8.40 -2.07
C MET A 104 1.74 -8.64 -0.90
N GLU A 105 0.84 -7.71 -0.59
CA GLU A 105 -0.13 -7.95 0.49
C GLU A 105 -1.14 -9.03 0.10
N ILE A 106 -1.53 -9.09 -1.18
CA ILE A 106 -2.43 -10.13 -1.69
C ILE A 106 -1.70 -11.47 -1.75
N LEU A 107 -0.45 -11.49 -2.22
CA LEU A 107 0.37 -12.71 -2.24
C LEU A 107 0.62 -13.25 -0.83
N LEU A 108 0.79 -12.39 0.17
CA LEU A 108 0.87 -12.81 1.57
C LEU A 108 -0.40 -13.52 2.03
N ARG A 109 -1.58 -13.01 1.65
CA ARG A 109 -2.87 -13.65 1.95
C ARG A 109 -3.04 -14.94 1.15
N ALA A 110 -2.56 -14.98 -0.09
CA ALA A 110 -2.60 -16.15 -0.95
C ALA A 110 -1.78 -17.34 -0.42
N LEU A 111 -0.80 -17.11 0.47
CA LEU A 111 -0.09 -18.20 1.15
C LEU A 111 -0.98 -19.02 2.10
N GLU A 112 -2.19 -18.56 2.42
CA GLU A 112 -3.18 -19.32 3.20
C GLU A 112 -4.01 -20.28 2.34
N HIS A 113 -3.76 -20.34 1.03
CA HIS A 113 -4.55 -21.11 0.09
C HIS A 113 -4.25 -22.63 0.20
N SER A 114 -5.29 -23.46 0.18
CA SER A 114 -5.20 -24.91 0.32
C SER A 114 -4.72 -25.64 -0.93
N LYS A 115 -4.91 -25.07 -2.12
CA LYS A 115 -4.45 -25.67 -3.38
C LYS A 115 -2.95 -25.41 -3.60
N ASP A 116 -2.15 -26.48 -3.62
CA ASP A 116 -0.70 -26.42 -3.87
C ASP A 116 -0.33 -25.81 -5.23
N ALA A 117 -1.17 -26.00 -6.26
CA ALA A 117 -0.94 -25.39 -7.58
C ALA A 117 -0.95 -23.85 -7.52
N VAL A 118 -1.88 -23.27 -6.77
CA VAL A 118 -1.97 -21.82 -6.56
C VAL A 118 -0.76 -21.35 -5.73
N LEU A 119 -0.41 -22.10 -4.68
CA LEU A 119 0.78 -21.79 -3.86
C LEU A 119 2.06 -21.80 -4.69
N ALA A 120 2.23 -22.73 -5.62
CA ALA A 120 3.41 -22.80 -6.48
C ALA A 120 3.58 -21.55 -7.35
N GLU A 121 2.47 -21.01 -7.88
CA GLU A 121 2.46 -19.75 -8.64
C GLU A 121 2.74 -18.54 -7.74
N VAL A 122 2.12 -18.49 -6.56
CA VAL A 122 2.36 -17.42 -5.56
C VAL A 122 3.84 -17.37 -5.17
N LEU A 123 4.44 -18.53 -4.87
CA LEU A 123 5.86 -18.63 -4.53
C LEU A 123 6.76 -18.15 -5.68
N ALA A 124 6.43 -18.50 -6.93
CA ALA A 124 7.20 -18.03 -8.10
C ALA A 124 7.15 -16.50 -8.25
N LYS A 125 5.99 -15.88 -7.99
CA LYS A 125 5.85 -14.41 -7.99
C LYS A 125 6.66 -13.76 -6.87
N ILE A 126 6.64 -14.34 -5.67
CA ILE A 126 7.44 -13.87 -4.53
C ILE A 126 8.94 -14.00 -4.84
N GLU A 127 9.39 -15.11 -5.41
CA GLU A 127 10.79 -15.31 -5.85
C GLU A 127 11.21 -14.21 -6.82
N THR A 128 10.43 -14.00 -7.88
CA THR A 128 10.70 -12.95 -8.88
C THR A 128 10.80 -11.56 -8.24
N TYR A 129 9.92 -11.26 -7.28
CA TYR A 129 9.94 -9.99 -6.56
C TYR A 129 11.21 -9.84 -5.69
N VAL A 130 11.60 -10.88 -4.96
CA VAL A 130 12.83 -10.87 -4.14
C VAL A 130 14.07 -10.77 -5.02
N ASP A 131 14.10 -11.49 -6.15
CA ASP A 131 15.20 -11.47 -7.12
C ASP A 131 15.38 -10.09 -7.76
N SER A 132 14.29 -9.33 -7.93
CA SER A 132 14.35 -7.94 -8.39
C SER A 132 15.03 -6.98 -7.41
N GLY A 133 15.39 -7.44 -6.20
CA GLY A 133 16.04 -6.65 -5.16
C GLY A 133 15.08 -5.73 -4.39
N GLN A 134 13.77 -5.83 -4.62
CA GLN A 134 12.78 -5.03 -3.93
C GLN A 134 12.60 -5.48 -2.47
N GLN A 135 12.26 -4.52 -1.60
CA GLN A 135 12.04 -4.82 -0.18
C GLN A 135 10.69 -5.48 0.03
N VAL A 136 10.71 -6.74 0.47
CA VAL A 136 9.49 -7.44 0.86
C VAL A 136 8.86 -6.76 2.09
N PRO A 137 7.59 -6.33 2.03
CA PRO A 137 6.90 -5.79 3.19
C PRO A 137 6.61 -6.90 4.21
N LYS A 138 6.54 -6.57 5.51
CA LYS A 138 6.20 -7.54 6.58
C LYS A 138 7.04 -8.83 6.53
N LYS A 139 8.36 -8.72 6.24
CA LYS A 139 9.29 -9.86 6.05
C LYS A 139 9.15 -10.99 7.08
N LYS A 140 9.05 -10.63 8.37
CA LYS A 140 8.90 -11.60 9.47
C LYS A 140 7.66 -12.48 9.30
N LEU A 141 6.52 -11.87 8.98
CA LEU A 141 5.26 -12.57 8.78
C LEU A 141 5.33 -13.47 7.53
N PHE A 142 5.94 -13.00 6.44
CA PHE A 142 6.21 -13.85 5.28
C PHE A 142 7.07 -15.07 5.66
N ALA A 143 8.19 -14.85 6.35
CA ALA A 143 9.08 -15.94 6.74
C ALA A 143 8.39 -16.96 7.65
N GLU A 144 7.51 -16.52 8.56
CA GLU A 144 6.70 -17.41 9.41
C GLU A 144 5.70 -18.23 8.58
N ARG A 145 4.97 -17.60 7.64
CA ARG A 145 4.01 -18.31 6.79
C ARG A 145 4.68 -19.31 5.84
N LEU A 146 5.81 -18.93 5.26
CA LEU A 146 6.59 -19.81 4.39
C LEU A 146 7.14 -21.01 5.15
N LYS A 147 7.61 -20.84 6.39
CA LYS A 147 7.98 -21.97 7.26
C LYS A 147 6.77 -22.86 7.56
N GLY A 148 5.59 -22.29 7.80
CA GLY A 148 4.37 -23.07 7.97
C GLY A 148 4.10 -23.98 6.76
N LEU A 149 4.19 -23.42 5.56
CA LEU A 149 3.98 -24.15 4.31
C LEU A 149 4.98 -25.29 4.07
N GLU A 150 6.22 -25.14 4.53
CA GLU A 150 7.23 -26.21 4.49
C GLU A 150 6.74 -27.49 5.20
N PHE A 151 5.97 -27.34 6.29
CA PHE A 151 5.48 -28.48 7.08
C PHE A 151 4.06 -28.92 6.70
N THR A 152 3.24 -28.03 6.14
CA THR A 152 1.81 -28.31 5.89
C THR A 152 1.48 -28.65 4.44
N SER A 153 2.30 -28.25 3.47
CA SER A 153 2.05 -28.58 2.05
C SER A 153 2.43 -30.05 1.77
N PHE A 154 1.72 -30.70 0.86
CA PHE A 154 2.02 -32.07 0.43
C PHE A 154 2.85 -32.12 -0.86
N ASP A 155 3.04 -30.99 -1.54
CA ASP A 155 3.87 -30.89 -2.74
C ASP A 155 5.35 -30.59 -2.39
N PRO A 156 6.29 -31.50 -2.70
CA PRO A 156 7.71 -31.27 -2.45
C PRO A 156 8.28 -30.02 -3.14
N ARG A 157 7.68 -29.57 -4.25
CA ARG A 157 8.10 -28.34 -4.96
C ARG A 157 7.75 -27.11 -4.14
N VAL A 158 6.54 -27.06 -3.59
CA VAL A 158 6.07 -25.98 -2.73
C VAL A 158 6.91 -25.92 -1.46
N GLN A 159 7.13 -27.07 -0.81
CA GLN A 159 7.98 -27.16 0.39
C GLN A 159 9.39 -26.61 0.15
N ARG A 160 10.07 -27.06 -0.92
CA ARG A 160 11.43 -26.61 -1.25
C ARG A 160 11.52 -25.12 -1.53
N ARG A 161 10.59 -24.58 -2.32
CA ARG A 161 10.54 -23.14 -2.65
C ARG A 161 10.25 -22.31 -1.41
N ALA A 162 9.28 -22.73 -0.60
CA ALA A 162 8.93 -22.06 0.64
C ALA A 162 10.12 -22.02 1.61
N ALA A 163 10.83 -23.14 1.79
CA ALA A 163 12.02 -23.21 2.64
C ALA A 163 13.16 -22.29 2.14
N ALA A 164 13.43 -22.29 0.82
CA ALA A 164 14.44 -21.45 0.21
C ALA A 164 14.12 -19.95 0.38
N LEU A 165 12.87 -19.55 0.12
CA LEU A 165 12.42 -18.18 0.34
C LEU A 165 12.46 -17.79 1.82
N ALA A 166 12.03 -18.68 2.73
CA ALA A 166 12.06 -18.42 4.17
C ALA A 166 13.50 -18.19 4.69
N ALA A 167 14.49 -18.90 4.13
CA ALA A 167 15.90 -18.68 4.46
C ALA A 167 16.43 -17.34 3.94
N ARG A 168 15.99 -16.89 2.77
CA ARG A 168 16.37 -15.59 2.18
C ARG A 168 15.74 -14.39 2.88
N LEU A 169 14.57 -14.59 3.49
CA LEU A 169 13.81 -13.55 4.19
C LEU A 169 14.08 -13.49 5.71
N ARG A 170 14.88 -14.41 6.24
CA ARG A 170 15.39 -14.39 7.62
C ARG A 170 16.35 -13.21 7.83
#